data_AF-A0A9Q4GCQ7-F1
#
_entry.id   AF-A0A9Q4GCQ7-F1
#
_cell.length_a   1.000
_cell.length_b   1.000
_cell.length_c   1.000
_cell.angle_alpha   90.00
_cell.angle_beta   90.00
_cell.angle_gamma   90.00
#
_symmetry.space_group_name_H-M   'P 1'
#
loop_
_entity.id
_entity.type
_entity.pdbx_description
1 polymer ?
#
loop_
_entity_poly.entity_id
_entity_poly.type
_entity_poly.pdbx_seq_one_letter_code
_entity_poly.pdbx_strand_id
1 'polypeptide(L)' 'MTKKWRNKAEGEANSWYLGFFYFNPKDRRMFLPKRSGLGITINFANPWAVILTVLLIVLIGFISKIKHAG' A
#
# COMPACT_ATOMS: atom_id res chain seq x y z
N MET A 1 -22.70 -15.97 -0.84
CA MET A 1 -21.26 -15.76 -0.54
C MET A 1 -20.75 -16.95 0.29
N THR A 2 -19.60 -17.57 -0.03
CA THR A 2 -19.08 -18.74 0.72
C THR A 2 -18.33 -18.32 1.98
N LYS A 3 -18.16 -19.23 2.95
CA LYS A 3 -17.37 -19.01 4.19
C LYS A 3 -15.95 -18.49 3.88
N LYS A 4 -15.34 -18.99 2.79
CA LYS A 4 -14.02 -18.55 2.31
C LYS A 4 -14.00 -17.06 1.96
N TRP A 5 -14.99 -16.59 1.22
CA TRP A 5 -15.08 -15.18 0.80
C TRP A 5 -15.34 -14.25 1.99
N ARG A 6 -16.22 -14.66 2.92
CA ARG A 6 -16.48 -13.91 4.15
C ARG A 6 -15.21 -13.74 5.00
N ASN A 7 -14.52 -14.85 5.29
CA ASN A 7 -13.30 -14.81 6.09
C ASN A 7 -12.20 -13.98 5.43
N LYS A 8 -12.10 -14.00 4.10
CA LYS A 8 -11.17 -13.15 3.36
C LYS A 8 -11.52 -11.67 3.53
N ALA A 9 -12.79 -11.30 3.33
CA ALA A 9 -13.25 -9.92 3.46
C ALA A 9 -13.07 -9.39 4.89
N GLU A 10 -13.40 -10.18 5.90
CA GLU A 10 -13.17 -9.84 7.32
C GLU A 10 -11.67 -9.66 7.61
N GLY A 11 -10.83 -10.57 7.12
CA GLY A 11 -9.38 -10.46 7.25
C GLY A 11 -8.83 -9.19 6.61
N GLU A 12 -9.29 -8.83 5.42
CA GLU A 12 -8.92 -7.59 4.75
C GLU A 12 -9.42 -6.35 5.52
N ALA A 13 -10.65 -6.37 6.05
CA ALA A 13 -11.20 -5.28 6.85
C ALA A 13 -10.41 -5.04 8.15
N ASN A 14 -9.96 -6.10 8.82
CA ASN A 14 -9.17 -6.03 10.06
C ASN A 14 -7.69 -5.67 9.83
N SER A 15 -7.24 -5.65 8.57
CA SER A 15 -5.86 -5.33 8.22
C SER A 15 -5.58 -3.82 8.08
N TRP A 16 -6.57 -2.97 8.33
CA TRP A 16 -6.43 -1.51 8.27
C TRP A 16 -6.09 -0.90 9.63
N TYR A 17 -4.92 -0.32 9.74
CA TYR A 17 -4.39 0.36 10.91
C TYR A 17 -4.55 1.87 10.76
N LEU A 18 -4.93 2.54 11.85
CA LEU A 18 -5.18 3.99 11.91
C LEU A 18 -6.21 4.52 10.88
N GLY A 19 -6.94 3.63 10.20
CA GLY A 19 -7.90 3.98 9.16
C GLY A 19 -7.31 4.08 7.74
N PHE A 20 -5.99 4.04 7.56
CA PHE A 20 -5.34 4.30 6.26
C PHE A 20 -4.16 3.38 5.92
N PHE A 21 -3.45 2.81 6.91
CA PHE A 21 -2.36 1.88 6.64
C PHE A 21 -2.89 0.47 6.49
N TYR A 22 -2.54 -0.20 5.39
CA TYR A 22 -2.91 -1.61 5.18
C TYR A 22 -1.71 -2.53 5.48
N PHE A 23 -1.90 -3.49 6.38
CA PHE A 23 -0.87 -4.46 6.73
C PHE A 23 -1.46 -5.87 6.81
N ASN A 24 -1.19 -6.69 5.79
CA ASN A 24 -1.63 -8.08 5.75
C ASN A 24 -0.56 -9.01 5.14
N PRO A 25 0.19 -9.78 5.95
CA PRO A 25 1.19 -10.72 5.46
C PRO A 25 0.62 -11.87 4.61
N LYS A 26 -0.69 -12.17 4.75
CA LYS A 26 -1.36 -13.22 3.97
C LYS A 26 -1.79 -12.72 2.58
N ASP A 27 -1.81 -11.41 2.37
CA ASP A 27 -2.10 -10.80 1.09
C ASP A 27 -0.79 -10.49 0.35
N ARG A 28 -0.59 -11.10 -0.82
CA ARG A 28 0.62 -10.90 -1.64
C ARG A 28 0.54 -9.67 -2.55
N ARG A 29 -0.60 -8.97 -2.60
CA ARG A 29 -0.72 -7.74 -3.39
C ARG A 29 0.24 -6.68 -2.87
N MET A 30 0.92 -5.98 -3.79
CA MET A 30 1.72 -4.79 -3.46
C MET A 30 0.84 -3.55 -3.37
N PHE A 31 -0.10 -3.42 -4.32
CA PHE A 31 -1.03 -2.30 -4.44
C PHE A 31 -2.47 -2.80 -4.31
N LEU A 32 -3.29 -2.01 -3.62
CA LEU A 32 -4.72 -2.24 -3.51
C LEU A 32 -5.46 -0.90 -3.44
N PRO A 33 -6.78 -0.86 -3.70
CA PRO A 33 -7.57 0.35 -3.51
C PRO A 33 -7.48 0.86 -2.06
N LYS A 34 -7.58 2.19 -1.89
CA LYS A 34 -7.74 2.78 -0.54
C LYS A 34 -9.02 2.26 0.12
N ARG A 35 -9.04 2.22 1.46
CA ARG A 35 -10.20 1.79 2.27
C ARG A 35 -11.45 2.61 1.94
N SER A 36 -11.26 3.90 1.73
CA SER A 36 -12.31 4.88 1.44
C SER A 36 -11.82 5.87 0.38
N GLY A 37 -12.69 6.19 -0.57
CA GLY A 37 -12.41 7.13 -1.65
C GLY A 37 -11.66 6.51 -2.83
N LEU A 38 -11.18 7.38 -3.72
CA LEU A 38 -10.45 6.98 -4.94
C LEU A 38 -8.94 6.92 -4.68
N GLY A 39 -8.29 5.96 -5.33
CA GLY A 39 -6.83 5.81 -5.34
C GLY A 39 -6.34 4.48 -4.79
N ILE A 40 -5.02 4.36 -4.71
CA ILE A 40 -4.32 3.15 -4.27
C ILE A 40 -3.61 3.36 -2.94
N THR A 41 -3.40 2.29 -2.21
CA THR A 41 -2.48 2.17 -1.08
C THR A 41 -1.55 0.97 -1.32
N ILE A 42 -0.50 0.86 -0.50
CA ILE A 42 0.40 -0.29 -0.52
C ILE A 42 0.11 -1.23 0.66
N ASN A 43 0.46 -2.49 0.50
CA ASN A 43 0.54 -3.41 1.63
C ASN A 43 1.91 -3.29 2.31
N PHE A 44 1.93 -2.70 3.50
CA PHE A 44 3.16 -2.52 4.29
C PHE A 44 3.76 -3.83 4.80
N ALA A 45 3.01 -4.94 4.74
CA ALA A 45 3.54 -6.26 5.04
C ALA A 45 4.30 -6.89 3.86
N ASN A 46 4.28 -6.27 2.67
CA ASN A 46 4.97 -6.75 1.48
C ASN A 46 6.31 -6.01 1.30
N PRO A 47 7.48 -6.67 1.48
CA PRO A 47 8.78 -6.02 1.37
C PRO A 47 9.02 -5.35 0.02
N TRP A 48 8.53 -5.95 -1.07
CA TRP A 48 8.68 -5.38 -2.42
C TRP A 48 7.88 -4.10 -2.61
N ALA A 49 6.67 -4.03 -2.02
CA ALA A 49 5.86 -2.82 -2.05
C ALA A 49 6.56 -1.67 -1.30
N VAL A 50 7.16 -1.98 -0.14
CA VAL A 50 7.92 -1.00 0.67
C VAL A 50 9.16 -0.53 -0.09
N ILE A 51 9.97 -1.45 -0.64
CA ILE A 51 11.17 -1.11 -1.42
C ILE A 51 10.81 -0.20 -2.60
N LEU A 52 9.81 -0.59 -3.40
CA LEU A 52 9.39 0.19 -4.56
C LEU A 52 8.90 1.59 -4.18
N THR A 53 8.16 1.71 -3.07
CA THR A 53 7.67 2.99 -2.57
C THR A 53 8.81 3.90 -2.11
N VAL A 54 9.79 3.36 -1.38
CA VAL A 54 10.97 4.11 -0.95
C VAL A 54 11.79 4.58 -2.15
N LEU A 55 12.04 3.71 -3.12
CA LEU A 55 12.76 4.06 -4.35
C LEU A 55 12.05 5.18 -5.12
N LEU A 56 10.72 5.12 -5.23
CA LEU A 56 9.94 6.17 -5.89
C LEU A 56 10.05 7.51 -5.15
N ILE A 57 9.96 7.52 -3.82
CA ILE A 57 10.12 8.74 -3.01
C ILE A 57 11.51 9.35 -3.21
N VAL A 58 12.56 8.52 -3.16
CA VAL A 58 13.95 8.98 -3.37
C VAL A 58 14.13 9.56 -4.78
N LEU A 59 13.60 8.88 -5.80
CA LEU A 59 13.68 9.34 -7.20
C LEU A 59 12.99 10.68 -7.39
N ILE A 60 11.77 10.86 -6.85
CA ILE A 60 11.05 12.13 -6.91
C ILE A 60 11.84 13.24 -6.22
N GLY A 61 12.37 12.98 -5.01
CA GLY A 61 13.20 13.95 -4.29
C GLY A 61 14.46 14.34 -5.06
N PHE A 62 15.12 13.37 -5.70
CA PHE A 62 16.31 13.61 -6.53
C PHE A 62 15.99 14.47 -7.76
N ILE A 63 14.90 14.15 -8.48
CA ILE A 63 14.44 14.94 -9.63
C ILE A 63 14.09 16.37 -9.21
N SER A 64 13.37 16.54 -8.09
CA SER A 64 13.03 17.86 -7.56
C SER A 64 14.29 18.67 -7.24
N LYS A 65 15.32 18.05 -6.65
CA LYS A 65 16.60 18.73 -6.39
C LYS A 65 17.27 19.22 -7.67
N ILE A 66 17.32 18.39 -8.72
CA ILE A 66 17.91 18.78 -10.01
C ILE A 66 17.20 20.00 -10.60
N LYS A 67 15.86 20.00 -10.59
CA LYS A 67 15.05 21.09 -11.15
C LYS A 67 15.27 22.45 -10.46
N HIS A 68 15.67 22.46 -9.19
CA HIS A 68 15.92 23.68 -8.43
C HIS A 68 17.39 24.09 -8.41
N ALA A 69 18.29 23.30 -8.99
CA ALA A 69 19.73 23.54 -9.00
C ALA A 69 20.26 24.16 -10.31
N GLY A 70 19.39 24.34 -11.32
CA GLY A 70 19.68 25.06 -12.56
C GLY A 70 18.75 26.25 -12.72
#